data_AF-A0A950D2K1-F1
#
_entry.id   AF-A0A950D2K1-F1
#
_cell.length_a   1.000
_cell.length_b   1.000
_cell.length_c   1.000
_cell.angle_alpha   90.00
_cell.angle_beta   90.00
_cell.angle_gamma   90.00
#
_symmetry.space_group_name_H-M   'P 1'
#
loop_
_entity.id
_entity.type
_entity.pdbx_description
1 polymer ?
#
loop_
_entity_poly.entity_id
_entity_poly.type
_entity_poly.pdbx_seq_one_letter_code
_entity_poly.pdbx_strand_id
1 'polypeptide(L)'
;ALLRVPGLGPKKIKALYDALKIESLADLRAAAEAGKIAALKGFGAKTEAKIIEGIRFVESAGNRILQSHARRLVAPILEAVRSHPAVHRVEVCGSLRRRAETIGDLDILFSAEDPAPVLDHFVTLPEVAIVLAHGPTKASVRLADGVQCDLRGVEDAQFPFALHYFTGSKAHNIAMRRRALARGLTLNEYGLVGPDGPVACATEADLFAALGLAEIPPELREDVGELEAAGRGPLPRLATLDDLSGTFHCHTDWSDGGATLAEMAEAARALGLKYLGIADHSRSARYAGGLSIERVRDQWAAIDALNQKFGSAFRLFKGTECDILPDGSLDFPDELLDGFDFVVASVHSHFGQPRDEMTARIVRAVSNPRVTMLGHPTGRLLLARDGYAVDLDAVIEAAARARSMIEINANPHRLDLDATHCRRARERGVTLVVNPDAHATAGLADLDYGIGVARRAGLGPGDLFNTAPLGAVAKALEARRRR
;
A
#
# COMPACT_ATOMS: atom_id res chain seq x y z
N ALA A 1 9.11 7.80 21.38
CA ALA A 1 9.92 6.71 20.77
C ALA A 1 9.46 5.31 21.21
N LEU A 2 9.38 5.01 22.52
CA LEU A 2 9.02 3.69 23.05
C LEU A 2 7.64 3.16 22.59
N LEU A 3 6.65 4.05 22.42
CA LEU A 3 5.31 3.70 21.89
C LEU A 3 5.34 3.14 20.46
N ARG A 4 6.43 3.35 19.72
CA ARG A 4 6.60 2.80 18.37
C ARG A 4 6.97 1.31 18.40
N VAL A 5 7.41 0.77 19.54
CA VAL A 5 7.82 -0.63 19.63
C VAL A 5 6.57 -1.53 19.68
N PRO A 6 6.38 -2.44 18.71
CA PRO A 6 5.23 -3.33 18.68
C PRO A 6 5.09 -4.15 19.98
N GLY A 7 3.87 -4.22 20.52
CA GLY A 7 3.59 -4.94 21.76
C GLY A 7 3.91 -4.18 23.07
N LEU A 8 4.39 -2.94 22.97
CA LEU A 8 4.59 -1.99 24.09
C LEU A 8 3.49 -0.92 24.11
N GLY A 9 2.37 -1.24 24.76
CA GLY A 9 1.32 -0.26 25.05
C GLY A 9 1.67 0.66 26.24
N PRO A 10 0.90 1.75 26.44
CA PRO A 10 1.15 2.74 27.51
C PRO A 10 1.33 2.12 28.91
N LYS A 11 0.55 1.08 29.25
CA LYS A 11 0.65 0.37 30.54
C LYS A 11 2.01 -0.31 30.73
N LYS A 12 2.55 -0.94 29.68
CA LYS A 12 3.86 -1.62 29.74
C LYS A 12 5.00 -0.61 29.77
N ILE A 13 4.89 0.48 29.00
CA ILE A 13 5.89 1.54 29.02
C ILE A 13 5.97 2.17 30.41
N LYS A 14 4.82 2.47 31.02
CA LYS A 14 4.79 2.94 32.41
C LYS A 14 5.45 1.95 33.38
N ALA A 15 5.17 0.66 33.26
CA ALA A 15 5.80 -0.35 34.12
C ALA A 15 7.33 -0.42 33.95
N LEU A 16 7.83 -0.29 32.72
CA LEU A 16 9.27 -0.26 32.42
C LEU A 16 9.94 1.02 32.92
N TYR A 17 9.26 2.17 32.80
CA TYR A 17 9.71 3.42 33.38
C TYR A 17 9.76 3.35 34.91
N ASP A 18 8.68 2.86 35.53
CA ASP A 18 8.58 2.78 36.99
C ASP A 18 9.66 1.86 37.58
N ALA A 19 9.93 0.70 36.95
CA ALA A 19 10.85 -0.31 37.46
C ALA A 19 12.32 -0.14 37.03
N LEU A 20 12.58 0.26 35.78
CA LEU A 20 13.91 0.28 35.18
C LEU A 20 14.34 1.66 34.67
N LYS A 21 13.49 2.69 34.83
CA LYS A 21 13.74 4.06 34.35
C LYS A 21 14.07 4.13 32.86
N ILE A 22 13.39 3.29 32.08
CA ILE A 22 13.54 3.27 30.62
C ILE A 22 12.78 4.45 30.02
N GLU A 23 13.50 5.39 29.39
CA GLU A 23 12.96 6.61 28.79
C GLU A 23 13.19 6.67 27.28
N SER A 24 14.22 5.98 26.80
CA SER A 24 14.60 5.95 25.39
C SER A 24 14.63 4.52 24.81
N LEU A 25 14.66 4.43 23.48
CA LEU A 25 14.86 3.15 22.78
C LEU A 25 16.21 2.52 23.14
N ALA A 26 17.24 3.33 23.37
CA ALA A 26 18.56 2.85 23.78
C ALA A 26 18.50 2.20 25.18
N ASP A 27 17.80 2.81 26.13
CA ASP A 27 17.63 2.23 27.48
C ASP A 27 16.85 0.92 27.41
N LEU A 28 15.77 0.90 26.61
CA LEU A 28 14.94 -0.28 26.41
C LEU A 28 15.78 -1.43 25.84
N ARG A 29 16.63 -1.14 24.85
CA ARG A 29 17.55 -2.12 24.25
C ARG A 29 18.54 -2.67 25.25
N ALA A 30 19.26 -1.78 25.95
CA ALA A 30 20.25 -2.17 26.93
C ALA A 30 19.64 -3.03 28.04
N ALA A 31 18.42 -2.70 28.49
CA ALA A 31 17.70 -3.49 29.48
C ALA A 31 17.25 -4.86 28.97
N ALA A 32 16.78 -4.93 27.71
CA ALA A 32 16.33 -6.18 27.10
C ALA A 32 17.49 -7.14 26.78
N GLU A 33 18.59 -6.63 26.21
CA GLU A 33 19.80 -7.43 25.92
C GLU A 33 20.47 -7.92 27.21
N ALA A 34 20.34 -7.18 28.31
CA ALA A 34 20.81 -7.59 29.63
C ALA A 34 19.85 -8.53 30.39
N GLY A 35 18.72 -8.95 29.79
CA GLY A 35 17.75 -9.86 30.41
C GLY A 35 16.95 -9.25 31.58
N LYS A 36 16.99 -7.91 31.75
CA LYS A 36 16.37 -7.23 32.90
C LYS A 36 14.86 -7.09 32.75
N ILE A 37 14.36 -7.11 31.51
CA ILE A 37 12.94 -6.95 31.23
C ILE A 37 12.20 -8.24 31.57
N ALA A 38 12.77 -9.40 31.25
CA ALA A 38 12.18 -10.71 31.57
C ALA A 38 11.96 -10.94 33.07
N ALA A 39 12.76 -10.29 33.92
CA ALA A 39 12.62 -10.35 35.37
C ALA A 39 11.42 -9.57 35.92
N LEU A 40 10.81 -8.67 35.14
CA LEU A 40 9.66 -7.89 35.57
C LEU A 40 8.36 -8.68 35.51
N LYS A 41 7.50 -8.46 36.51
CA LYS A 41 6.16 -9.04 36.55
C LYS A 41 5.38 -8.66 35.28
N GLY A 42 5.00 -9.66 34.49
CA GLY A 42 4.25 -9.48 33.24
C GLY A 42 5.10 -9.38 31.96
N PHE A 43 6.44 -9.50 32.06
CA PHE A 43 7.38 -9.30 30.95
C PHE A 43 8.31 -10.49 30.65
N GLY A 44 8.03 -11.68 31.21
CA GLY A 44 8.89 -12.88 31.09
C GLY A 44 9.46 -13.18 29.69
N ALA A 45 10.47 -14.05 29.61
CA ALA A 45 11.37 -14.24 28.44
C ALA A 45 10.75 -14.09 27.04
N LYS A 46 9.55 -14.63 26.79
CA LYS A 46 8.84 -14.50 25.50
C LYS A 46 8.47 -13.04 25.16
N THR A 47 8.08 -12.25 26.15
CA THR A 47 7.77 -10.83 25.98
C THR A 47 9.05 -10.02 25.76
N GLU A 48 10.13 -10.31 26.48
CA GLU A 48 11.43 -9.67 26.25
C GLU A 48 11.96 -9.95 24.83
N ALA A 49 11.89 -11.21 24.36
CA ALA A 49 12.26 -11.56 23.00
C ALA A 49 11.47 -10.75 21.94
N LYS A 50 10.16 -10.59 22.16
CA LYS A 50 9.30 -9.74 21.31
C LYS A 50 9.66 -8.26 21.38
N ILE A 51 10.10 -7.76 22.53
CA ILE A 51 10.57 -6.38 22.69
C ILE A 51 11.88 -6.17 21.91
N ILE A 52 12.83 -7.11 21.98
CA ILE A 52 14.08 -7.08 21.22
C ILE A 52 13.80 -7.10 19.71
N GLU A 53 12.87 -7.95 19.27
CA GLU A 53 12.39 -7.97 17.89
C GLU A 53 11.74 -6.63 17.50
N GLY A 54 10.85 -6.09 18.34
CA GLY A 54 10.21 -4.80 18.10
C GLY A 54 11.18 -3.61 18.08
N ILE A 55 12.25 -3.62 18.88
CA ILE A 55 13.31 -2.60 18.83
C ILE A 55 14.02 -2.67 17.47
N ARG A 56 14.46 -3.86 17.07
CA ARG A 56 15.09 -4.08 15.76
C ARG A 56 14.19 -3.63 14.63
N PHE A 57 12.88 -3.84 14.76
CA PHE A 57 11.89 -3.35 13.82
C PHE A 57 11.83 -1.81 13.76
N VAL A 58 11.76 -1.12 14.90
CA VAL A 58 11.73 0.37 14.91
C VAL A 58 13.04 0.96 14.38
N GLU A 59 14.18 0.33 14.69
CA GLU A 59 15.50 0.75 14.20
C GLU A 59 15.64 0.50 12.69
N SER A 60 15.20 -0.65 12.19
CA SER A 60 15.27 -1.00 10.75
C SER A 60 14.25 -0.25 9.90
N ALA A 61 13.08 0.07 10.45
CA ALA A 61 12.11 0.95 9.80
C ALA A 61 12.62 2.39 9.66
N GLY A 62 13.61 2.82 10.44
CA GLY A 62 14.15 4.17 10.42
C GLY A 62 13.11 5.25 10.74
N ASN A 63 13.32 6.45 10.21
CA ASN A 63 12.37 7.57 10.30
C ASN A 63 11.28 7.50 9.21
N ARG A 64 10.91 6.30 8.76
CA ARG A 64 9.89 6.14 7.70
C ARG A 64 8.48 6.33 8.24
N ILE A 65 7.61 6.81 7.39
CA ILE A 65 6.17 6.99 7.63
C ILE A 65 5.34 6.25 6.58
N LEU A 66 4.07 6.02 6.87
CA LEU A 66 3.13 5.45 5.90
C LEU A 66 2.90 6.42 4.75
N GLN A 67 2.64 5.89 3.56
CA GLN A 67 2.31 6.70 2.39
C GLN A 67 1.10 7.62 2.64
N SER A 68 0.05 7.11 3.31
CA SER A 68 -1.13 7.90 3.66
C SER A 68 -0.79 9.10 4.54
N HIS A 69 0.12 8.91 5.49
CA HIS A 69 0.60 9.98 6.34
C HIS A 69 1.37 11.03 5.53
N ALA A 70 2.30 10.59 4.69
CA ALA A 70 3.08 11.46 3.81
C ALA A 70 2.20 12.32 2.90
N ARG A 71 1.16 11.73 2.28
CA ARG A 71 0.20 12.46 1.44
C ARG A 71 -0.55 13.55 2.22
N ARG A 72 -0.97 13.26 3.44
CA ARG A 72 -1.66 14.22 4.31
C ARG A 72 -0.77 15.42 4.66
N LEU A 73 0.50 15.16 4.96
CA LEU A 73 1.46 16.21 5.32
C LEU A 73 1.85 17.07 4.12
N VAL A 74 2.08 16.45 2.96
CA VAL A 74 2.54 17.17 1.77
C VAL A 74 1.44 18.00 1.11
N ALA A 75 0.18 17.60 1.23
CA ALA A 75 -0.94 18.25 0.54
C ALA A 75 -1.05 19.77 0.78
N PRO A 76 -1.11 20.28 2.03
CA PRO A 76 -1.19 21.73 2.26
C PRO A 76 0.09 22.47 1.81
N ILE A 77 1.27 21.86 2.00
CA ILE A 77 2.56 22.43 1.59
C ILE A 77 2.63 22.57 0.07
N LEU A 78 2.26 21.51 -0.65
CA LEU A 78 2.23 21.50 -2.11
C LEU A 78 1.29 22.58 -2.66
N GLU A 79 0.13 22.75 -2.04
CA GLU A 79 -0.84 23.77 -2.44
C GLU A 79 -0.35 25.19 -2.16
N ALA A 80 0.30 25.42 -1.01
CA ALA A 80 0.89 26.72 -0.69
C ALA A 80 2.02 27.09 -1.68
N VAL A 81 2.90 26.14 -2.02
CA VAL A 81 3.94 26.35 -3.03
C VAL A 81 3.31 26.60 -4.41
N ARG A 82 2.32 25.79 -4.80
CA ARG A 82 1.61 25.95 -6.08
C ARG A 82 0.94 27.31 -6.24
N SER A 83 0.41 27.85 -5.15
CA SER A 83 -0.32 29.12 -5.13
C SER A 83 0.60 30.34 -5.18
N HIS A 84 1.91 30.17 -5.01
CA HIS A 84 2.85 31.27 -5.01
C HIS A 84 3.04 31.83 -6.44
N PRO A 85 2.92 33.15 -6.68
CA PRO A 85 2.87 33.74 -8.02
C PRO A 85 4.15 33.56 -8.86
N ALA A 86 5.29 33.32 -8.22
CA ALA A 86 6.56 33.06 -8.89
C ALA A 86 6.72 31.61 -9.40
N VAL A 87 5.81 30.69 -9.02
CA VAL A 87 5.92 29.27 -9.37
C VAL A 87 5.30 29.01 -10.73
N HIS A 88 6.07 28.41 -11.64
CA HIS A 88 5.58 27.97 -12.96
C HIS A 88 5.07 26.53 -12.91
N ARG A 89 5.83 25.63 -12.29
CA ARG A 89 5.50 24.21 -12.13
C ARG A 89 5.86 23.77 -10.72
N VAL A 90 5.12 22.81 -10.18
CA VAL A 90 5.45 22.18 -8.90
C VAL A 90 4.99 20.73 -8.89
N GLU A 91 5.85 19.85 -8.37
CA GLU A 91 5.55 18.44 -8.24
C GLU A 91 6.13 17.84 -6.96
N VAL A 92 5.41 16.85 -6.42
CA VAL A 92 5.96 15.94 -5.41
C VAL A 92 6.91 14.97 -6.10
N CYS A 93 8.05 14.71 -5.49
CA CYS A 93 9.11 13.85 -5.98
C CYS A 93 9.32 12.63 -5.07
N GLY A 94 10.51 12.02 -5.16
CA GLY A 94 10.97 10.98 -4.25
C GLY A 94 10.13 9.70 -4.30
N SER A 95 10.21 8.93 -3.21
CA SER A 95 9.46 7.68 -3.09
C SER A 95 7.93 7.89 -3.06
N LEU A 96 7.48 9.09 -2.69
CA LEU A 96 6.04 9.40 -2.66
C LEU A 96 5.47 9.47 -4.07
N ARG A 97 6.16 10.13 -5.01
CA ARG A 97 5.78 10.15 -6.42
C ARG A 97 5.79 8.76 -7.06
N ARG A 98 6.73 7.90 -6.65
CA ARG A 98 6.78 6.48 -7.09
C ARG A 98 5.78 5.57 -6.39
N ARG A 99 4.93 6.13 -5.52
CA ARG A 99 3.92 5.41 -4.73
C ARG A 99 4.47 4.29 -3.82
N ALA A 100 5.67 4.46 -3.28
CA ALA A 100 6.22 3.49 -2.34
C ALA A 100 5.34 3.34 -1.09
N GLU A 101 5.30 2.12 -0.53
CA GLU A 101 4.43 1.76 0.61
C GLU A 101 4.73 2.58 1.87
N THR A 102 6.01 2.90 2.06
CA THR A 102 6.50 3.75 3.13
C THR A 102 7.40 4.83 2.53
N ILE A 103 7.51 5.95 3.23
CA ILE A 103 8.18 7.18 2.76
C ILE A 103 9.23 7.58 3.79
N GLY A 104 10.40 8.03 3.34
CA GLY A 104 11.45 8.55 4.24
C GLY A 104 11.18 10.01 4.58
N ASP A 105 11.65 10.89 3.70
CA ASP A 105 11.40 12.33 3.66
C ASP A 105 10.39 12.69 2.56
N LEU A 106 9.90 13.93 2.60
CA LEU A 106 9.07 14.52 1.56
C LEU A 106 9.95 15.38 0.66
N ASP A 107 9.94 15.09 -0.64
CA ASP A 107 10.64 15.87 -1.66
C ASP A 107 9.63 16.63 -2.52
N ILE A 108 9.80 17.94 -2.65
CA ILE A 108 9.02 18.79 -3.55
C ILE A 108 9.98 19.54 -4.47
N LEU A 109 9.65 19.57 -5.76
CA LEU A 109 10.36 20.32 -6.78
C LEU A 109 9.45 21.39 -7.36
N PHE A 110 9.96 22.59 -7.57
CA PHE A 110 9.25 23.64 -8.31
C PHE A 110 10.18 24.33 -9.32
N SER A 111 9.59 24.97 -10.33
CA SER A 111 10.30 25.90 -11.22
C SER A 111 9.85 27.35 -11.00
N ALA A 112 10.82 28.26 -11.10
CA ALA A 112 10.63 29.71 -11.03
C ALA A 112 11.80 30.42 -11.73
N GLU A 113 11.63 31.68 -12.13
CA GLU A 113 12.75 32.53 -12.59
C GLU A 113 13.70 32.84 -11.43
N ASP A 114 13.15 33.21 -10.27
CA ASP A 114 13.87 33.37 -9.00
C ASP A 114 13.24 32.46 -7.94
N PRO A 115 13.93 31.37 -7.54
CA PRO A 115 13.41 30.47 -6.51
C PRO A 115 13.39 31.05 -5.09
N ALA A 116 14.19 32.06 -4.78
CA ALA A 116 14.40 32.50 -3.40
C ALA A 116 13.11 32.97 -2.70
N PRO A 117 12.24 33.80 -3.31
CA PRO A 117 10.98 34.22 -2.68
C PRO A 117 10.03 33.07 -2.32
N VAL A 118 10.02 32.01 -3.14
CA VAL A 118 9.20 30.82 -2.87
C VAL A 118 9.75 30.06 -1.66
N LEU A 119 11.08 29.95 -1.55
CA LEU A 119 11.76 29.30 -0.43
C LEU A 119 11.61 30.10 0.87
N ASP A 120 11.68 31.42 0.80
CA ASP A 120 11.39 32.34 1.91
C ASP A 120 9.95 32.12 2.43
N HIS A 121 8.98 32.01 1.53
CA HIS A 121 7.60 31.72 1.92
C HIS A 121 7.48 30.33 2.54
N PHE A 122 8.07 29.31 1.93
CA PHE A 122 8.01 27.91 2.39
C PHE A 122 8.48 27.72 3.82
N VAL A 123 9.59 28.35 4.24
CA VAL A 123 10.12 28.21 5.60
C VAL A 123 9.26 28.89 6.68
N THR A 124 8.28 29.71 6.27
CA THR A 124 7.33 30.40 7.17
C THR A 124 5.97 29.72 7.26
N LEU A 125 5.75 28.64 6.51
CA LEU A 125 4.47 27.92 6.52
C LEU A 125 4.13 27.39 7.92
N PRO A 126 2.83 27.36 8.30
CA PRO A 126 2.42 26.93 9.63
C PRO A 126 2.75 25.46 9.94
N GLU A 127 2.96 24.63 8.92
CA GLU A 127 3.40 23.24 9.04
C GLU A 127 4.87 23.11 9.50
N VAL A 128 5.67 24.15 9.30
CA VAL A 128 7.11 24.17 9.61
C VAL A 128 7.33 24.34 11.12
N ALA A 129 8.02 23.38 11.72
CA ALA A 129 8.43 23.46 13.13
C ALA A 129 9.88 23.95 13.28
N ILE A 130 10.79 23.46 12.43
CA ILE A 130 12.21 23.83 12.50
C ILE A 130 12.78 23.98 11.08
N VAL A 131 13.47 25.07 10.81
CA VAL A 131 14.26 25.23 9.59
C VAL A 131 15.62 24.55 9.78
N LEU A 132 15.93 23.55 8.94
CA LEU A 132 17.18 22.79 9.00
C LEU A 132 18.25 23.39 8.08
N ALA A 133 17.83 23.84 6.90
CA ALA A 133 18.66 24.55 5.94
C ALA A 133 17.80 25.49 5.10
N HIS A 134 18.35 26.64 4.72
CA HIS A 134 17.68 27.61 3.87
C HIS A 134 18.72 28.33 3.02
N GLY A 135 18.55 28.28 1.70
CA GLY A 135 19.41 28.92 0.73
C GLY A 135 18.64 29.26 -0.54
N PRO A 136 19.33 29.83 -1.56
CA PRO A 136 18.66 30.44 -2.71
C PRO A 136 17.95 29.46 -3.66
N THR A 137 18.30 28.16 -3.61
CA THR A 137 17.72 27.13 -4.49
C THR A 137 17.20 25.90 -3.75
N LYS A 138 17.38 25.85 -2.43
CA LYS A 138 16.94 24.75 -1.58
C LYS A 138 16.60 25.23 -0.17
N ALA A 139 15.52 24.69 0.37
CA ALA A 139 15.24 24.68 1.80
C ALA A 139 14.96 23.26 2.29
N SER A 140 15.32 22.99 3.54
CA SER A 140 14.99 21.76 4.27
C SER A 140 14.39 22.16 5.60
N VAL A 141 13.23 21.61 5.92
CA VAL A 141 12.51 21.86 7.17
C VAL A 141 12.15 20.56 7.86
N ARG A 142 11.90 20.64 9.15
CA ARG A 142 11.23 19.61 9.93
C ARG A 142 9.83 20.08 10.26
N LEU A 143 8.85 19.24 9.96
CA LEU A 143 7.45 19.47 10.27
C LEU A 143 7.15 19.20 11.75
N ALA A 144 5.98 19.62 12.22
CA ALA A 144 5.55 19.45 13.61
C ALA A 144 5.57 17.99 14.11
N ASP A 145 5.37 17.03 13.21
CA ASP A 145 5.38 15.59 13.51
C ASP A 145 6.79 14.95 13.41
N GLY A 146 7.81 15.75 13.11
CA GLY A 146 9.20 15.34 13.02
C GLY A 146 9.67 14.89 11.64
N VAL A 147 8.77 14.83 10.64
CA VAL A 147 9.09 14.44 9.26
C VAL A 147 9.90 15.55 8.59
N GLN A 148 10.93 15.18 7.82
CA GLN A 148 11.69 16.14 7.03
C GLN A 148 10.99 16.40 5.69
N CYS A 149 10.94 17.66 5.29
CA CYS A 149 10.45 18.10 3.99
C CYS A 149 11.51 18.97 3.31
N ASP A 150 11.89 18.58 2.10
CA ASP A 150 12.86 19.27 1.25
C ASP A 150 12.11 19.95 0.10
N LEU A 151 12.33 21.25 -0.09
CA LEU A 151 11.84 22.01 -1.24
C LEU A 151 13.03 22.47 -2.09
N ARG A 152 12.97 22.21 -3.40
CA ARG A 152 14.01 22.57 -4.36
C ARG A 152 13.43 23.38 -5.50
N GLY A 153 14.09 24.48 -5.83
CA GLY A 153 13.75 25.33 -6.96
C GLY A 153 14.79 25.21 -8.07
N VAL A 154 14.32 25.17 -9.32
CA VAL A 154 15.15 25.13 -10.53
C VAL A 154 14.60 26.09 -11.58
N GLU A 155 15.39 26.40 -12.60
CA GLU A 155 14.86 27.07 -13.79
C GLU A 155 13.87 26.16 -14.54
N ASP A 156 12.90 26.74 -15.24
CA ASP A 156 11.86 25.93 -15.91
C ASP A 156 12.41 24.97 -16.97
N ALA A 157 13.46 25.39 -17.68
CA ALA A 157 14.18 24.54 -18.64
C ALA A 157 14.88 23.33 -17.99
N GLN A 158 15.20 23.40 -16.70
CA GLN A 158 15.85 22.33 -15.94
C GLN A 158 14.83 21.36 -15.32
N PHE A 159 13.56 21.79 -15.20
CA PHE A 159 12.51 21.06 -14.51
C PHE A 159 12.33 19.59 -14.93
N PRO A 160 12.33 19.20 -16.22
CA PRO A 160 12.16 17.78 -16.57
C PRO A 160 13.34 16.90 -16.10
N PHE A 161 14.56 17.41 -16.11
CA PHE A 161 15.75 16.69 -15.63
C PHE A 161 15.75 16.58 -14.12
N ALA A 162 15.43 17.68 -13.43
CA ALA A 162 15.33 17.71 -11.98
C ALA A 162 14.18 16.83 -11.49
N LEU A 163 13.03 16.84 -12.15
CA LEU A 163 11.89 15.99 -11.82
C LEU A 163 12.26 14.52 -11.95
N HIS A 164 12.92 14.13 -13.05
CA HIS A 164 13.43 12.77 -13.22
C HIS A 164 14.40 12.39 -12.10
N TYR A 165 15.39 13.26 -11.85
CA TYR A 165 16.44 13.03 -10.86
C TYR A 165 15.89 12.88 -9.43
N PHE A 166 15.05 13.82 -8.98
CA PHE A 166 14.49 13.81 -7.63
C PHE A 166 13.34 12.81 -7.47
N THR A 167 12.70 12.38 -8.56
CA THR A 167 11.78 11.23 -8.51
C THR A 167 12.52 9.92 -8.23
N GLY A 168 13.68 9.72 -8.86
CA GLY A 168 14.44 8.48 -8.75
C GLY A 168 13.71 7.27 -9.34
N SER A 169 13.92 6.05 -8.84
CA SER A 169 14.80 5.69 -7.73
C SER A 169 16.29 5.95 -8.01
N LYS A 170 17.14 5.82 -6.98
CA LYS A 170 18.60 5.90 -7.15
C LYS A 170 19.11 4.89 -8.19
N ALA A 171 18.58 3.67 -8.18
CA ALA A 171 18.97 2.62 -9.12
C ALA A 171 18.56 3.00 -10.56
N HIS A 172 17.32 3.42 -10.75
CA HIS A 172 16.82 3.93 -12.04
C HIS A 172 17.67 5.09 -12.57
N ASN A 173 18.03 6.05 -11.71
CA ASN A 173 18.89 7.18 -12.11
C ASN A 173 20.29 6.72 -12.54
N ILE A 174 20.88 5.73 -11.85
CA ILE A 174 22.17 5.15 -12.26
C ILE A 174 22.04 4.49 -13.64
N ALA A 175 20.98 3.71 -13.88
CA ALA A 175 20.73 3.05 -15.15
C ALA A 175 20.53 4.06 -16.29
N MET A 176 19.75 5.11 -16.07
CA MET A 176 19.55 6.22 -17.03
C MET A 176 20.85 6.95 -17.36
N ARG A 177 21.69 7.27 -16.37
CA ARG A 177 23.02 7.88 -16.62
C ARG A 177 23.95 6.97 -17.40
N ARG A 178 23.99 5.67 -17.09
CA ARG A 178 24.77 4.69 -17.86
C ARG A 178 24.31 4.63 -19.32
N ARG A 179 23.00 4.65 -19.54
CA ARG A 179 22.41 4.67 -20.88
C ARG A 179 22.75 5.94 -21.66
N ALA A 180 22.74 7.10 -21.00
CA ALA A 180 23.16 8.38 -21.58
C ALA A 180 24.64 8.31 -21.99
N LEU A 181 25.53 7.85 -21.10
CA LEU A 181 26.96 7.72 -21.38
C LEU A 181 27.24 6.79 -22.57
N ALA A 182 26.51 5.67 -22.67
CA ALA A 182 26.62 4.75 -23.81
C ALA A 182 26.21 5.39 -25.15
N ARG A 183 25.55 6.55 -25.13
CA ARG A 183 25.13 7.34 -26.29
C ARG A 183 25.97 8.61 -26.49
N GLY A 184 27.06 8.77 -25.75
CA GLY A 184 27.89 9.98 -25.80
C GLY A 184 27.25 11.19 -25.12
N LEU A 185 26.29 10.98 -24.23
CA LEU A 185 25.57 12.02 -23.51
C LEU A 185 25.89 11.97 -22.00
N THR A 186 25.84 13.10 -21.33
CA THR A 186 25.93 13.21 -19.86
C THR A 186 24.60 13.71 -19.31
N LEU A 187 24.02 12.98 -18.36
CA LEU A 187 22.76 13.31 -17.69
C LEU A 187 23.01 13.66 -16.21
N ASN A 188 22.52 14.82 -15.78
CA ASN A 188 22.45 15.23 -14.37
C ASN A 188 21.09 15.87 -14.06
N GLU A 189 20.92 16.44 -12.87
CA GLU A 189 19.68 17.09 -12.42
C GLU A 189 19.34 18.39 -13.17
N TYR A 190 20.28 18.95 -13.94
CA TYR A 190 20.12 20.23 -14.63
C TYR A 190 19.99 20.08 -16.16
N GLY A 191 20.37 18.93 -16.72
CA GLY A 191 20.35 18.75 -18.16
C GLY A 191 20.87 17.43 -18.68
N LEU A 192 20.65 17.24 -19.97
CA LEU A 192 21.25 16.22 -20.82
C LEU A 192 22.17 16.93 -21.83
N VAL A 193 23.46 16.62 -21.84
CA VAL A 193 24.46 17.32 -22.66
C VAL A 193 25.18 16.33 -23.57
N GLY A 194 25.25 16.65 -24.86
CA GLY A 194 26.01 15.90 -25.86
C GLY A 194 27.18 16.70 -26.45
N PRO A 195 27.85 16.17 -27.48
CA PRO A 195 28.98 16.83 -28.15
C PRO A 195 28.62 18.19 -28.75
N ASP A 196 27.38 18.32 -29.25
CA ASP A 196 26.87 19.53 -29.90
C ASP A 196 26.19 20.51 -28.92
N GLY A 197 26.29 20.25 -27.61
CA GLY A 197 25.71 21.07 -26.54
C GLY A 197 24.49 20.45 -25.84
N PRO A 198 23.69 21.27 -25.13
CA PRO A 198 22.53 20.81 -24.38
C PRO A 198 21.42 20.26 -25.28
N VAL A 199 20.80 19.16 -24.86
CA VAL A 199 19.60 18.59 -25.48
C VAL A 199 18.37 19.23 -24.86
N ALA A 200 17.55 19.88 -25.68
CA ALA A 200 16.32 20.50 -25.21
C ALA A 200 15.26 19.44 -24.84
N CYS A 201 14.73 19.52 -23.63
CA CYS A 201 13.60 18.72 -23.16
C CYS A 201 12.63 19.64 -22.43
N ALA A 202 11.34 19.60 -22.77
CA ALA A 202 10.29 20.34 -22.05
C ALA A 202 9.60 19.45 -20.99
N THR A 203 9.65 18.14 -21.19
CA THR A 203 8.98 17.12 -20.37
C THR A 203 9.90 15.94 -20.04
N GLU A 204 9.51 15.12 -19.06
CA GLU A 204 10.22 13.85 -18.80
C GLU A 204 10.13 12.90 -20.01
N ALA A 205 9.01 12.94 -20.76
CA ALA A 205 8.85 12.16 -21.98
C ALA A 205 9.91 12.52 -23.04
N ASP A 206 10.25 13.80 -23.19
CA ASP A 206 11.33 14.24 -24.08
C ASP A 206 12.69 13.69 -23.63
N LEU A 207 12.97 13.68 -22.33
CA LEU A 207 14.19 13.10 -21.77
C LEU A 207 14.29 11.58 -22.06
N PHE A 208 13.19 10.84 -21.87
CA PHE A 208 13.15 9.42 -22.23
C PHE A 208 13.35 9.23 -23.74
N ALA A 209 12.67 10.02 -24.57
CA ALA A 209 12.78 9.95 -26.03
C ALA A 209 14.20 10.26 -26.53
N ALA A 210 14.88 11.27 -25.96
CA ALA A 210 16.27 11.60 -26.25
C ALA A 210 17.24 10.45 -25.95
N LEU A 211 16.87 9.56 -25.02
CA LEU A 211 17.61 8.34 -24.69
C LEU A 211 17.07 7.10 -25.42
N GLY A 212 16.15 7.26 -26.38
CA GLY A 212 15.54 6.18 -27.14
C GLY A 212 14.73 5.23 -26.26
N LEU A 213 13.95 5.78 -25.33
CA LEU A 213 13.04 5.06 -24.45
C LEU A 213 11.63 5.61 -24.64
N ALA A 214 10.63 4.73 -24.55
CA ALA A 214 9.27 5.17 -24.23
C ALA A 214 9.24 5.79 -22.82
N GLU A 215 8.23 6.61 -22.55
CA GLU A 215 8.03 7.19 -21.23
C GLU A 215 7.86 6.10 -20.15
N ILE A 216 8.57 6.27 -19.03
CA ILE A 216 8.52 5.35 -17.89
C ILE A 216 7.77 6.04 -16.73
N PRO A 217 6.55 5.58 -16.39
CA PRO A 217 5.80 6.07 -15.24
C PRO A 217 6.63 5.99 -13.95
N PRO A 218 6.55 6.99 -13.05
CA PRO A 218 7.31 7.02 -11.79
C PRO A 218 7.24 5.73 -10.97
N GLU A 219 6.08 5.08 -10.95
CA GLU A 219 5.84 3.85 -10.18
C GLU A 219 6.69 2.66 -10.65
N LEU A 220 7.21 2.68 -11.88
CA LEU A 220 8.02 1.61 -12.45
C LEU A 220 9.53 1.83 -12.28
N ARG A 221 9.96 3.02 -11.81
CA ARG A 221 11.37 3.45 -11.79
C ARG A 221 12.17 2.83 -10.64
N GLU A 222 12.27 1.50 -10.64
CA GLU A 222 12.89 0.71 -9.58
C GLU A 222 14.07 -0.17 -10.08
N ASP A 223 14.51 -0.02 -11.34
CA ASP A 223 15.61 -0.78 -11.96
C ASP A 223 15.39 -2.30 -11.92
N VAL A 224 14.21 -2.72 -12.38
CA VAL A 224 13.75 -4.12 -12.39
C VAL A 224 13.36 -4.60 -13.79
N GLY A 225 13.93 -3.96 -14.83
CA GLY A 225 13.71 -4.29 -16.24
C GLY A 225 12.86 -3.28 -17.02
N GLU A 226 12.50 -2.15 -16.41
CA GLU A 226 11.63 -1.14 -17.01
C GLU A 226 12.32 -0.40 -18.17
N LEU A 227 13.64 -0.20 -18.12
CA LEU A 227 14.41 0.42 -19.22
C LEU A 227 14.46 -0.49 -20.44
N GLU A 228 14.68 -1.78 -20.26
CA GLU A 228 14.70 -2.78 -21.33
C GLU A 228 13.32 -2.93 -21.97
N ALA A 229 12.26 -2.87 -21.18
CA ALA A 229 10.90 -2.84 -21.68
C ALA A 229 10.62 -1.57 -22.49
N ALA A 230 10.94 -0.39 -21.94
CA ALA A 230 10.72 0.89 -22.61
C ALA A 230 11.60 1.08 -23.87
N GLY A 231 12.76 0.42 -23.92
CA GLY A 231 13.63 0.41 -25.11
C GLY A 231 13.10 -0.49 -26.25
N ARG A 232 12.17 -1.41 -25.97
CA ARG A 232 11.51 -2.27 -26.96
C ARG A 232 10.23 -1.66 -27.52
N GLY A 233 9.68 -0.64 -26.86
CA GLY A 233 8.48 0.05 -27.29
C GLY A 233 7.68 0.61 -26.10
N PRO A 234 6.45 1.11 -26.36
CA PRO A 234 5.57 1.64 -25.32
C PRO A 234 5.30 0.61 -24.22
N LEU A 235 5.32 1.08 -22.96
CA LEU A 235 4.93 0.29 -21.80
C LEU A 235 3.40 0.12 -21.76
N PRO A 236 2.88 -0.97 -21.15
CA PRO A 236 1.45 -1.17 -21.02
C PRO A 236 0.80 -0.05 -20.20
N ARG A 237 -0.44 0.31 -20.57
CA ARG A 237 -1.27 1.22 -19.76
C ARG A 237 -1.45 0.63 -18.36
N LEU A 238 -1.00 1.36 -17.34
CA LEU A 238 -1.17 0.99 -15.95
C LEU A 238 -2.60 1.30 -15.47
N ALA A 239 -3.09 0.50 -14.53
CA ALA A 239 -4.41 0.69 -13.93
C ALA A 239 -4.56 2.06 -13.27
N THR A 240 -5.77 2.61 -13.31
CA THR A 240 -6.20 3.83 -12.62
C THR A 240 -7.41 3.56 -11.73
N LEU A 241 -7.70 4.46 -10.79
CA LEU A 241 -8.87 4.34 -9.93
C LEU A 241 -10.17 4.23 -10.75
N ASP A 242 -10.28 5.02 -11.81
CA ASP A 242 -11.45 5.04 -12.71
C ASP A 242 -11.66 3.74 -13.51
N ASP A 243 -10.66 2.84 -13.55
CA ASP A 243 -10.83 1.53 -14.19
C ASP A 243 -11.62 0.57 -13.29
N LEU A 244 -11.71 0.83 -11.98
CA LEU A 244 -12.41 -0.04 -11.05
C LEU A 244 -13.93 0.09 -11.23
N SER A 245 -14.59 -1.04 -11.53
CA SER A 245 -16.05 -1.13 -11.63
C SER A 245 -16.70 -1.40 -10.27
N GLY A 246 -15.94 -1.88 -9.29
CA GLY A 246 -16.42 -2.19 -7.94
C GLY A 246 -15.30 -2.69 -7.05
N THR A 247 -15.66 -3.14 -5.85
CA THR A 247 -14.69 -3.72 -4.91
C THR A 247 -15.32 -4.81 -4.07
N PHE A 248 -14.49 -5.66 -3.48
CA PHE A 248 -14.87 -6.66 -2.47
C PHE A 248 -14.22 -6.31 -1.13
N HIS A 249 -14.32 -7.25 -0.19
CA HIS A 249 -13.69 -7.19 1.13
C HIS A 249 -13.95 -5.87 1.86
N CYS A 250 -15.23 -5.63 2.14
CA CYS A 250 -15.67 -4.51 2.97
C CYS A 250 -16.51 -5.04 4.14
N HIS A 251 -16.33 -4.43 5.30
CA HIS A 251 -16.95 -4.83 6.56
C HIS A 251 -18.03 -3.83 6.96
N THR A 252 -18.96 -4.28 7.77
CA THR A 252 -20.12 -3.51 8.22
C THR A 252 -20.33 -3.66 9.72
N ASP A 253 -21.35 -2.97 10.23
CA ASP A 253 -21.83 -3.11 11.61
C ASP A 253 -22.33 -4.52 11.99
N TRP A 254 -22.31 -5.47 11.06
CA TRP A 254 -22.56 -6.87 11.33
C TRP A 254 -21.36 -7.56 11.99
N SER A 255 -20.11 -7.21 11.68
CA SER A 255 -18.92 -7.61 12.45
C SER A 255 -18.34 -6.44 13.25
N ASP A 256 -17.33 -5.79 12.70
CA ASP A 256 -16.48 -4.79 13.33
C ASP A 256 -16.34 -3.52 12.48
N GLY A 257 -17.11 -3.42 11.39
CA GLY A 257 -17.31 -2.16 10.69
C GLY A 257 -18.16 -1.19 11.52
N GLY A 258 -17.97 0.11 11.28
CA GLY A 258 -18.72 1.18 11.92
C GLY A 258 -19.93 1.69 11.13
N ALA A 259 -20.16 1.17 9.91
CA ALA A 259 -21.21 1.62 9.01
C ALA A 259 -22.18 0.48 8.65
N THR A 260 -23.44 0.82 8.49
CA THR A 260 -24.49 -0.11 8.03
C THR A 260 -24.24 -0.56 6.58
N LEU A 261 -24.86 -1.68 6.18
CA LEU A 261 -24.90 -2.13 4.79
C LEU A 261 -25.35 -1.03 3.81
N ALA A 262 -26.37 -0.25 4.19
CA ALA A 262 -26.93 0.80 3.35
C ALA A 262 -25.95 1.98 3.19
N GLU A 263 -25.32 2.42 4.28
CA GLU A 263 -24.32 3.50 4.24
C GLU A 263 -23.11 3.10 3.40
N MET A 264 -22.61 1.87 3.54
CA MET A 264 -21.51 1.35 2.73
C MET A 264 -21.88 1.26 1.24
N ALA A 265 -23.09 0.78 0.93
CA ALA A 265 -23.58 0.70 -0.45
C ALA A 265 -23.70 2.09 -1.09
N GLU A 266 -24.28 3.06 -0.39
CA GLU A 266 -24.44 4.42 -0.92
C GLU A 266 -23.10 5.14 -1.06
N ALA A 267 -22.17 4.95 -0.12
CA ALA A 267 -20.81 5.50 -0.25
C ALA A 267 -20.07 4.92 -1.47
N ALA A 268 -20.18 3.61 -1.70
CA ALA A 268 -19.62 2.97 -2.89
C ALA A 268 -20.24 3.52 -4.18
N ARG A 269 -21.56 3.73 -4.21
CA ARG A 269 -22.26 4.35 -5.36
C ARG A 269 -21.82 5.79 -5.59
N ALA A 270 -21.60 6.57 -4.54
CA ALA A 270 -21.10 7.94 -4.63
C ALA A 270 -19.69 8.02 -5.22
N LEU A 271 -18.88 6.97 -5.04
CA LEU A 271 -17.58 6.80 -5.69
C LEU A 271 -17.68 6.26 -7.14
N GLY A 272 -18.89 6.07 -7.67
CA GLY A 272 -19.11 5.60 -9.04
C GLY A 272 -19.09 4.09 -9.22
N LEU A 273 -18.82 3.32 -8.16
CA LEU A 273 -18.78 1.86 -8.19
C LEU A 273 -20.15 1.27 -8.54
N LYS A 274 -20.15 0.15 -9.27
CA LYS A 274 -21.34 -0.60 -9.70
C LYS A 274 -21.65 -1.79 -8.81
N TYR A 275 -20.71 -2.18 -7.96
CA TYR A 275 -20.92 -3.21 -6.97
C TYR A 275 -19.99 -3.09 -5.77
N LEU A 276 -20.42 -3.71 -4.68
CA LEU A 276 -19.69 -3.82 -3.44
C LEU A 276 -19.84 -5.23 -2.87
N GLY A 277 -18.73 -5.89 -2.57
CA GLY A 277 -18.70 -7.18 -1.89
C GLY A 277 -18.54 -7.01 -0.38
N ILE A 278 -19.54 -7.48 0.36
CA ILE A 278 -19.52 -7.51 1.83
C ILE A 278 -18.78 -8.75 2.29
N ALA A 279 -17.90 -8.64 3.28
CA ALA A 279 -17.04 -9.73 3.74
C ALA A 279 -16.82 -9.72 5.26
N ASP A 280 -17.88 -9.48 6.04
CA ASP A 280 -17.79 -9.54 7.50
C ASP A 280 -17.19 -10.87 8.00
N HIS A 281 -16.50 -10.78 9.14
CA HIS A 281 -15.68 -11.85 9.67
C HIS A 281 -16.47 -13.11 10.10
N SER A 282 -15.81 -14.27 9.99
CA SER A 282 -16.35 -15.56 10.44
C SER A 282 -16.30 -15.77 11.96
N ARG A 283 -16.93 -16.86 12.42
CA ARG A 283 -17.22 -17.17 13.82
C ARG A 283 -16.00 -17.14 14.78
N SER A 284 -14.82 -17.55 14.33
CA SER A 284 -13.61 -17.59 15.18
C SER A 284 -13.07 -16.21 15.52
N ALA A 285 -13.36 -15.19 14.71
CA ALA A 285 -12.99 -13.80 14.95
C ALA A 285 -13.90 -13.13 16.00
N ARG A 286 -14.04 -13.74 17.18
CA ARG A 286 -14.89 -13.23 18.26
C ARG A 286 -14.50 -11.83 18.74
N TYR A 287 -13.22 -11.48 18.63
CA TYR A 287 -12.73 -10.14 18.97
C TYR A 287 -13.23 -9.05 18.02
N ALA A 288 -13.71 -9.44 16.84
CA ALA A 288 -14.24 -8.59 15.78
C ALA A 288 -15.74 -8.83 15.53
N GLY A 289 -16.47 -9.39 16.50
CA GLY A 289 -17.92 -9.58 16.35
C GLY A 289 -18.35 -10.62 15.30
N GLY A 290 -17.46 -11.57 14.96
CA GLY A 290 -17.67 -12.57 13.92
C GLY A 290 -19.04 -13.27 13.93
N LEU A 291 -19.60 -13.47 12.74
CA LEU A 291 -21.01 -13.87 12.58
C LEU A 291 -21.23 -15.37 12.89
N SER A 292 -22.35 -15.67 13.54
CA SER A 292 -22.88 -17.05 13.58
C SER A 292 -23.55 -17.41 12.26
N ILE A 293 -23.83 -18.70 12.05
CA ILE A 293 -24.51 -19.20 10.84
C ILE A 293 -25.89 -18.53 10.66
N GLU A 294 -26.61 -18.34 11.76
CA GLU A 294 -27.91 -17.68 11.77
C GLU A 294 -27.78 -16.21 11.35
N ARG A 295 -26.81 -15.49 11.93
CA ARG A 295 -26.56 -14.08 11.59
C ARG A 295 -26.12 -13.90 10.14
N VAL A 296 -25.38 -14.85 9.56
CA VAL A 296 -25.05 -14.85 8.12
C VAL A 296 -26.32 -14.89 7.27
N ARG A 297 -27.30 -15.75 7.62
CA ARG A 297 -28.56 -15.85 6.88
C ARG A 297 -29.40 -14.58 7.01
N ASP A 298 -29.42 -13.97 8.20
CA ASP A 298 -30.08 -12.68 8.42
C ASP A 298 -29.45 -11.57 7.59
N GLN A 299 -28.12 -11.52 7.52
CA GLN A 299 -27.38 -10.57 6.68
C GLN A 299 -27.69 -10.79 5.20
N TRP A 300 -27.75 -12.04 4.73
CA TRP A 300 -28.12 -12.34 3.35
C TRP A 300 -29.50 -11.82 2.99
N ALA A 301 -30.48 -11.96 3.89
CA ALA A 301 -31.82 -11.41 3.69
C ALA A 301 -31.80 -9.87 3.62
N ALA A 302 -31.00 -9.21 4.47
CA ALA A 302 -30.81 -7.77 4.43
C ALA A 302 -30.16 -7.29 3.11
N ILE A 303 -29.13 -8.01 2.63
CA ILE A 303 -28.48 -7.77 1.34
C ILE A 303 -29.47 -7.96 0.18
N ASP A 304 -30.31 -9.00 0.21
CA ASP A 304 -31.32 -9.24 -0.83
C ASP A 304 -32.36 -8.12 -0.87
N ALA A 305 -32.84 -7.68 0.30
CA ALA A 305 -33.78 -6.56 0.39
C ALA A 305 -33.19 -5.26 -0.16
N LEU A 306 -31.89 -5.01 0.03
CA LEU A 306 -31.20 -3.86 -0.56
C LEU A 306 -31.00 -4.02 -2.07
N ASN A 307 -30.60 -5.20 -2.54
CA ASN A 307 -30.45 -5.49 -3.97
C ASN A 307 -31.78 -5.33 -4.73
N GLN A 308 -32.92 -5.69 -4.12
CA GLN A 308 -34.24 -5.43 -4.70
C GLN A 308 -34.52 -3.94 -4.89
N LYS A 309 -34.07 -3.09 -3.95
CA LYS A 309 -34.20 -1.62 -4.04
C LYS A 309 -33.27 -1.03 -5.08
N PHE A 310 -32.03 -1.54 -5.20
CA PHE A 310 -31.04 -1.03 -6.14
C PHE A 310 -31.30 -1.47 -7.60
N GLY A 311 -31.96 -2.61 -7.80
CA GLY A 311 -32.23 -3.14 -9.13
C GLY A 311 -30.94 -3.44 -9.91
N SER A 312 -30.92 -3.09 -11.19
CA SER A 312 -29.74 -3.30 -12.06
C SER A 312 -28.67 -2.22 -11.94
N ALA A 313 -28.93 -1.14 -11.19
CA ALA A 313 -28.02 -0.01 -11.10
C ALA A 313 -26.80 -0.27 -10.21
N PHE A 314 -26.95 -1.15 -9.21
CA PHE A 314 -25.91 -1.50 -8.26
C PHE A 314 -26.17 -2.87 -7.65
N ARG A 315 -25.11 -3.60 -7.29
CA ARG A 315 -25.23 -4.91 -6.63
C ARG A 315 -24.34 -5.03 -5.39
N LEU A 316 -24.93 -5.47 -4.29
CA LEU A 316 -24.22 -6.04 -3.15
C LEU A 316 -23.98 -7.54 -3.39
N PHE A 317 -22.73 -7.97 -3.26
CA PHE A 317 -22.36 -9.38 -3.27
C PHE A 317 -22.26 -9.91 -1.83
N LYS A 318 -22.84 -11.07 -1.59
CA LYS A 318 -22.79 -11.77 -0.30
C LYS A 318 -21.45 -12.49 -0.18
N GLY A 319 -20.55 -12.01 0.67
CA GLY A 319 -19.30 -12.70 0.94
C GLY A 319 -19.02 -12.82 2.43
N THR A 320 -17.84 -13.35 2.73
CA THR A 320 -17.28 -13.43 4.08
C THR A 320 -15.77 -13.39 4.01
N GLU A 321 -15.14 -12.78 5.01
CA GLU A 321 -13.76 -13.06 5.32
C GLU A 321 -13.69 -14.24 6.30
N CYS A 322 -13.44 -15.42 5.74
CA CYS A 322 -13.36 -16.66 6.46
C CYS A 322 -11.94 -16.90 6.99
N ASP A 323 -11.85 -17.09 8.30
CA ASP A 323 -10.60 -17.48 8.94
C ASP A 323 -10.06 -18.81 8.41
N ILE A 324 -8.77 -18.81 8.07
CA ILE A 324 -8.00 -20.03 7.84
C ILE A 324 -7.55 -20.53 9.21
N LEU A 325 -8.02 -21.71 9.64
CA LEU A 325 -7.65 -22.32 10.91
C LEU A 325 -6.19 -22.82 10.90
N PRO A 326 -5.57 -23.11 12.05
CA PRO A 326 -4.14 -23.48 12.13
C PRO A 326 -3.73 -24.68 11.28
N ASP A 327 -4.67 -25.58 10.97
CA ASP A 327 -4.46 -26.76 10.13
C ASP A 327 -4.75 -26.51 8.63
N GLY A 328 -5.19 -25.29 8.26
CA GLY A 328 -5.56 -24.90 6.90
C GLY A 328 -7.02 -25.18 6.52
N SER A 329 -7.85 -25.68 7.43
CA SER A 329 -9.30 -25.72 7.22
C SER A 329 -9.92 -24.32 7.34
N LEU A 330 -11.15 -24.16 6.83
CA LEU A 330 -11.90 -22.90 6.91
C LEU A 330 -12.83 -22.91 8.13
N ASP A 331 -13.05 -21.75 8.75
CA ASP A 331 -13.82 -21.63 9.99
C ASP A 331 -15.35 -21.87 9.82
N PHE A 332 -15.88 -21.73 8.60
CA PHE A 332 -17.26 -22.09 8.28
C PHE A 332 -17.38 -23.47 7.61
N PRO A 333 -18.49 -24.19 7.84
CA PRO A 333 -18.76 -25.45 7.16
C PRO A 333 -19.01 -25.23 5.67
N ASP A 334 -18.59 -26.20 4.87
CA ASP A 334 -18.71 -26.25 3.42
C ASP A 334 -20.11 -25.87 2.90
N GLU A 335 -21.17 -26.41 3.52
CA GLU A 335 -22.57 -26.14 3.13
C GLU A 335 -22.95 -24.65 3.24
N LEU A 336 -22.39 -23.93 4.21
CA LEU A 336 -22.62 -22.50 4.35
C LEU A 336 -21.78 -21.72 3.33
N LEU A 337 -20.53 -22.14 3.13
CA LEU A 337 -19.61 -21.54 2.17
C LEU A 337 -20.15 -21.60 0.73
N ASP A 338 -20.86 -22.67 0.36
CA ASP A 338 -21.52 -22.83 -0.95
C ASP A 338 -22.61 -21.76 -1.22
N GLY A 339 -23.15 -21.16 -0.17
CA GLY A 339 -24.19 -20.14 -0.24
C GLY A 339 -23.69 -18.72 -0.57
N PHE A 340 -22.42 -18.40 -0.28
CA PHE A 340 -21.84 -17.09 -0.56
C PHE A 340 -21.58 -16.87 -2.06
N ASP A 341 -21.67 -15.62 -2.52
CA ASP A 341 -21.23 -15.20 -3.85
C ASP A 341 -19.70 -15.29 -3.99
N PHE A 342 -18.95 -15.02 -2.92
CA PHE A 342 -17.50 -15.16 -2.86
C PHE A 342 -17.01 -15.41 -1.43
N VAL A 343 -15.83 -16.03 -1.30
CA VAL A 343 -15.16 -16.25 0.00
C VAL A 343 -13.75 -15.66 -0.07
N VAL A 344 -13.43 -14.76 0.86
CA VAL A 344 -12.07 -14.32 1.15
C VAL A 344 -11.53 -15.23 2.25
N ALA A 345 -10.39 -15.87 2.05
CA ALA A 345 -9.74 -16.66 3.09
C ALA A 345 -8.52 -15.90 3.63
N SER A 346 -8.41 -15.75 4.94
CA SER A 346 -7.35 -14.95 5.56
C SER A 346 -6.77 -15.60 6.83
N VAL A 347 -5.51 -15.33 7.13
CA VAL A 347 -4.87 -15.78 8.37
C VAL A 347 -4.91 -14.66 9.42
N HIS A 348 -5.62 -14.87 10.53
CA HIS A 348 -5.68 -13.90 11.64
C HIS A 348 -5.07 -14.38 12.96
N SER A 349 -4.51 -15.58 12.98
CA SER A 349 -3.98 -16.19 14.19
C SER A 349 -2.73 -17.02 13.93
N HIS A 350 -1.99 -17.31 15.00
CA HIS A 350 -0.81 -18.18 14.97
C HIS A 350 0.30 -17.69 14.00
N PHE A 351 0.53 -16.38 13.94
CA PHE A 351 1.54 -15.77 13.06
C PHE A 351 2.98 -16.22 13.31
N GLY A 352 3.24 -16.88 14.45
CA GLY A 352 4.55 -17.47 14.77
C GLY A 352 4.72 -18.92 14.33
N GLN A 353 3.81 -19.48 13.50
CA GLN A 353 3.99 -20.82 12.93
C GLN A 353 5.28 -20.89 12.09
N PRO A 354 5.98 -22.03 12.08
CA PRO A 354 7.12 -22.25 11.19
C PRO A 354 6.74 -22.04 9.72
N ARG A 355 7.71 -21.56 8.92
CA ARG A 355 7.50 -21.20 7.51
C ARG A 355 6.76 -22.27 6.71
N ASP A 356 7.19 -23.53 6.84
CA ASP A 356 6.65 -24.62 6.03
C ASP A 356 5.24 -25.01 6.50
N GLU A 357 4.95 -24.91 7.81
CA GLU A 357 3.60 -25.12 8.35
C GLU A 357 2.64 -24.01 7.91
N MET A 358 3.07 -22.74 7.98
CA MET A 358 2.26 -21.60 7.50
C MET A 358 1.99 -21.70 6.00
N THR A 359 3.01 -22.10 5.23
CA THR A 359 2.87 -22.34 3.78
C THR A 359 1.86 -23.44 3.52
N ALA A 360 1.97 -24.60 4.16
CA ALA A 360 1.02 -25.71 3.99
C ALA A 360 -0.41 -25.32 4.40
N ARG A 361 -0.56 -24.57 5.49
CA ARG A 361 -1.84 -24.02 5.97
C ARG A 361 -2.51 -23.16 4.90
N ILE A 362 -1.79 -22.19 4.35
CA ILE A 362 -2.32 -21.28 3.32
C ILE A 362 -2.58 -22.03 2.02
N VAL A 363 -1.66 -22.88 1.57
CA VAL A 363 -1.80 -23.71 0.36
C VAL A 363 -3.05 -24.59 0.43
N ARG A 364 -3.33 -25.22 1.58
CA ARG A 364 -4.55 -26.00 1.80
C ARG A 364 -5.80 -25.15 1.64
N ALA A 365 -5.83 -23.96 2.24
CA ALA A 365 -6.96 -23.05 2.16
C ALA A 365 -7.21 -22.54 0.73
N VAL A 366 -6.18 -22.02 0.04
CA VAL A 366 -6.35 -21.49 -1.33
C VAL A 366 -6.68 -22.57 -2.37
N SER A 367 -6.39 -23.84 -2.06
CA SER A 367 -6.74 -24.98 -2.89
C SER A 367 -8.19 -25.47 -2.69
N ASN A 368 -8.90 -24.95 -1.69
CA ASN A 368 -10.31 -25.27 -1.49
C ASN A 368 -11.16 -24.62 -2.62
N PRO A 369 -12.02 -25.37 -3.32
CA PRO A 369 -12.80 -24.86 -4.45
C PRO A 369 -13.75 -23.70 -4.09
N ARG A 370 -14.12 -23.59 -2.81
CA ARG A 370 -15.01 -22.53 -2.30
C ARG A 370 -14.30 -21.21 -2.08
N VAL A 371 -12.97 -21.21 -1.95
CA VAL A 371 -12.20 -19.97 -1.78
C VAL A 371 -12.16 -19.22 -3.11
N THR A 372 -12.62 -17.97 -3.09
CA THR A 372 -12.55 -17.08 -4.26
C THR A 372 -11.23 -16.37 -4.32
N MET A 373 -10.77 -15.84 -3.18
CA MET A 373 -9.56 -15.06 -3.08
C MET A 373 -8.86 -15.25 -1.73
N LEU A 374 -7.53 -15.15 -1.73
CA LEU A 374 -6.70 -15.05 -0.52
C LEU A 374 -6.60 -13.57 -0.10
N GLY A 375 -7.08 -13.24 1.10
CA GLY A 375 -6.97 -11.90 1.69
C GLY A 375 -5.59 -11.66 2.31
N HIS A 376 -5.15 -10.39 2.34
CA HIS A 376 -3.86 -9.89 2.88
C HIS A 376 -2.82 -11.00 3.21
N PRO A 377 -2.19 -11.58 2.18
CA PRO A 377 -1.52 -12.91 2.22
C PRO A 377 -0.35 -13.09 3.18
N THR A 378 0.19 -12.00 3.73
CA THR A 378 1.35 -12.03 4.62
C THR A 378 0.98 -11.67 6.06
N GLY A 379 -0.22 -11.12 6.27
CA GLY A 379 -0.66 -10.59 7.56
C GLY A 379 0.21 -9.44 8.08
N ARG A 380 1.01 -8.79 7.23
CA ARG A 380 1.87 -7.67 7.63
C ARG A 380 1.04 -6.45 8.02
N LEU A 381 1.61 -5.63 8.89
CA LEU A 381 1.17 -4.26 9.14
C LEU A 381 2.38 -3.35 9.00
N LEU A 382 2.41 -2.53 7.96
CA LEU A 382 3.48 -1.60 7.66
C LEU A 382 3.81 -0.75 8.89
N LEU A 383 5.10 -0.70 9.24
CA LEU A 383 5.61 0.04 10.40
C LEU A 383 5.03 -0.41 11.76
N ALA A 384 4.41 -1.60 11.85
CA ALA A 384 3.91 -2.15 13.11
C ALA A 384 4.12 -3.66 13.31
N ARG A 385 4.11 -4.48 12.24
CA ARG A 385 4.25 -5.94 12.33
C ARG A 385 4.78 -6.49 11.01
N ASP A 386 5.88 -7.23 11.04
CA ASP A 386 6.35 -7.97 9.87
C ASP A 386 5.36 -9.06 9.46
N GLY A 387 5.40 -9.45 8.18
CA GLY A 387 4.63 -10.60 7.71
C GLY A 387 5.06 -11.88 8.42
N TYR A 388 4.14 -12.83 8.58
CA TYR A 388 4.52 -14.16 9.07
C TYR A 388 5.46 -14.87 8.07
N ALA A 389 6.26 -15.81 8.56
CA ALA A 389 7.15 -16.57 7.70
C ALA A 389 6.32 -17.47 6.76
N VAL A 390 6.40 -17.24 5.45
CA VAL A 390 5.65 -17.99 4.42
C VAL A 390 6.43 -18.06 3.12
N ASP A 391 6.29 -19.16 2.38
CA ASP A 391 6.72 -19.28 0.99
C ASP A 391 5.64 -18.72 0.04
N LEU A 392 5.76 -17.45 -0.33
CA LEU A 392 4.79 -16.82 -1.22
C LEU A 392 4.82 -17.39 -2.64
N ASP A 393 5.95 -17.92 -3.11
CA ASP A 393 6.01 -18.52 -4.45
C ASP A 393 5.17 -19.81 -4.48
N ALA A 394 5.28 -20.66 -3.45
CA ALA A 394 4.44 -21.85 -3.32
C ALA A 394 2.94 -21.52 -3.19
N VAL A 395 2.60 -20.45 -2.45
CA VAL A 395 1.21 -19.98 -2.31
C VAL A 395 0.67 -19.45 -3.65
N ILE A 396 1.45 -18.65 -4.38
CA ILE A 396 1.08 -18.12 -5.71
C ILE A 396 0.86 -19.28 -6.70
N GLU A 397 1.73 -20.28 -6.71
CA GLU A 397 1.56 -21.46 -7.57
C GLU A 397 0.30 -22.27 -7.23
N ALA A 398 0.00 -22.43 -5.94
CA ALA A 398 -1.24 -23.09 -5.50
C ALA A 398 -2.48 -22.30 -5.92
N ALA A 399 -2.47 -20.98 -5.74
CA ALA A 399 -3.54 -20.09 -6.17
C ALA A 399 -3.75 -20.18 -7.69
N ALA A 400 -2.68 -20.20 -8.49
CA ALA A 400 -2.77 -20.37 -9.95
C ALA A 400 -3.46 -21.69 -10.33
N ARG A 401 -3.05 -22.82 -9.72
CA ARG A 401 -3.65 -24.14 -9.97
C ARG A 401 -5.12 -24.20 -9.57
N ALA A 402 -5.47 -23.64 -8.41
CA ALA A 402 -6.83 -23.58 -7.90
C ALA A 402 -7.69 -22.49 -8.58
N ARG A 403 -7.05 -21.64 -9.40
CA ARG A 403 -7.63 -20.42 -9.98
C ARG A 403 -8.14 -19.44 -8.91
N SER A 404 -7.63 -19.52 -7.69
CA SER A 404 -7.94 -18.60 -6.59
C SER A 404 -7.25 -17.27 -6.84
N MET A 405 -7.98 -16.17 -6.65
CA MET A 405 -7.42 -14.83 -6.82
C MET A 405 -6.55 -14.48 -5.61
N ILE A 406 -5.68 -13.49 -5.75
CA ILE A 406 -4.93 -12.93 -4.62
C ILE A 406 -5.26 -11.45 -4.46
N GLU A 407 -5.54 -11.06 -3.23
CA GLU A 407 -5.85 -9.69 -2.87
C GLU A 407 -4.60 -8.78 -2.89
N ILE A 408 -4.81 -7.58 -3.42
CA ILE A 408 -4.03 -6.38 -3.14
C ILE A 408 -4.85 -5.56 -2.15
N ASN A 409 -4.56 -5.72 -0.87
CA ASN A 409 -5.27 -5.05 0.20
C ASN A 409 -4.82 -3.59 0.25
N ALA A 410 -5.73 -2.69 -0.08
CA ALA A 410 -5.47 -1.28 -0.29
C ALA A 410 -5.39 -0.48 1.02
N ASN A 411 -5.69 -1.09 2.18
CA ASN A 411 -5.53 -0.43 3.46
C ASN A 411 -4.08 0.09 3.61
N PRO A 412 -3.86 1.37 3.91
CA PRO A 412 -2.53 1.98 3.93
C PRO A 412 -1.62 1.45 5.05
N HIS A 413 -2.18 0.72 6.02
CA HIS A 413 -1.40 -0.01 7.02
C HIS A 413 -0.99 -1.41 6.56
N ARG A 414 -1.55 -1.94 5.47
CA ARG A 414 -1.27 -3.29 4.96
C ARG A 414 -0.50 -3.26 3.63
N LEU A 415 -1.12 -2.68 2.59
CA LEU A 415 -0.67 -2.72 1.19
C LEU A 415 -0.27 -4.13 0.74
N ASP A 416 -1.03 -5.15 1.13
CA ASP A 416 -0.64 -6.57 1.05
C ASP A 416 -1.55 -7.30 0.07
N LEU A 417 -1.11 -7.81 -1.07
CA LEU A 417 0.25 -8.18 -1.44
C LEU A 417 1.15 -7.03 -1.93
N ASP A 418 2.47 -7.11 -1.68
CA ASP A 418 3.44 -6.12 -2.19
C ASP A 418 3.61 -6.18 -3.73
N ALA A 419 4.18 -5.12 -4.30
CA ALA A 419 4.31 -4.98 -5.76
C ALA A 419 5.22 -6.05 -6.41
N THR A 420 6.22 -6.57 -5.70
CA THR A 420 7.13 -7.60 -6.22
C THR A 420 6.38 -8.91 -6.38
N HIS A 421 5.62 -9.30 -5.36
CA HIS A 421 4.84 -10.53 -5.40
C HIS A 421 3.60 -10.39 -6.29
N CYS A 422 3.03 -9.20 -6.45
CA CYS A 422 2.02 -8.92 -7.47
C CYS A 422 2.53 -9.20 -8.90
N ARG A 423 3.76 -8.77 -9.24
CA ARG A 423 4.38 -9.10 -10.53
C ARG A 423 4.51 -10.61 -10.73
N ARG A 424 5.02 -11.31 -9.72
CA ARG A 424 5.14 -12.77 -9.75
C ARG A 424 3.79 -13.47 -9.91
N ALA A 425 2.77 -13.01 -9.20
CA ALA A 425 1.41 -13.54 -9.30
C ALA A 425 0.88 -13.41 -10.74
N ARG A 426 1.05 -12.25 -11.36
CA ARG A 426 0.70 -12.02 -12.76
C ARG A 426 1.48 -12.93 -13.72
N GLU A 427 2.79 -13.08 -13.54
CA GLU A 427 3.64 -13.96 -14.37
C GLU A 427 3.21 -15.43 -14.29
N ARG A 428 2.64 -15.86 -13.16
CA ARG A 428 2.07 -17.21 -12.96
C ARG A 428 0.61 -17.33 -13.40
N GLY A 429 0.00 -16.27 -13.94
CA GLY A 429 -1.38 -16.26 -14.40
C GLY A 429 -2.42 -16.18 -13.29
N VAL A 430 -2.03 -15.76 -12.08
CA VAL A 430 -2.98 -15.50 -10.98
C VAL A 430 -3.70 -14.18 -11.24
N THR A 431 -5.03 -14.20 -11.14
CA THR A 431 -5.85 -12.99 -11.18
C THR A 431 -5.71 -12.23 -9.85
N LEU A 432 -5.45 -10.93 -9.93
CA LEU A 432 -5.34 -10.06 -8.75
C LEU A 432 -6.64 -9.26 -8.56
N VAL A 433 -6.91 -8.84 -7.32
CA VAL A 433 -8.10 -8.05 -6.97
C VAL A 433 -7.73 -6.98 -5.95
N VAL A 434 -8.08 -5.71 -6.22
CA VAL A 434 -7.77 -4.59 -5.31
C VAL A 434 -8.95 -4.38 -4.39
N ASN A 435 -8.77 -4.58 -3.08
CA ASN A 435 -9.84 -4.39 -2.09
C ASN A 435 -9.38 -3.50 -0.93
N PRO A 436 -10.24 -2.62 -0.38
CA PRO A 436 -9.84 -1.66 0.64
C PRO A 436 -9.79 -2.21 2.06
N ASP A 437 -10.42 -3.37 2.35
CA ASP A 437 -10.61 -3.84 3.73
C ASP A 437 -11.30 -2.76 4.57
N ALA A 438 -12.34 -2.16 3.98
CA ALA A 438 -12.97 -0.96 4.50
C ALA A 438 -13.91 -1.32 5.66
N HIS A 439 -13.61 -0.78 6.85
CA HIS A 439 -14.44 -0.90 8.05
C HIS A 439 -15.31 0.34 8.31
N ALA A 440 -15.24 1.33 7.42
CA ALA A 440 -16.06 2.53 7.42
C ALA A 440 -16.12 3.07 5.99
N THR A 441 -17.11 3.93 5.69
CA THR A 441 -17.31 4.50 4.35
C THR A 441 -16.08 5.23 3.82
N ALA A 442 -15.36 5.96 4.68
CA ALA A 442 -14.12 6.64 4.33
C ALA A 442 -12.99 5.69 3.87
N GLY A 443 -12.98 4.45 4.35
CA GLY A 443 -12.00 3.43 3.95
C GLY A 443 -12.13 2.99 2.51
N LEU A 444 -13.27 3.23 1.84
CA LEU A 444 -13.41 2.95 0.40
C LEU A 444 -12.45 3.78 -0.45
N ALA A 445 -12.04 4.97 0.01
CA ALA A 445 -11.08 5.81 -0.68
C ALA A 445 -9.66 5.19 -0.70
N ASP A 446 -9.40 4.19 0.14
CA ASP A 446 -8.09 3.54 0.20
C ASP A 446 -7.76 2.74 -1.07
N LEU A 447 -8.75 2.46 -1.92
CA LEU A 447 -8.57 1.84 -3.25
C LEU A 447 -7.45 2.50 -4.07
N ASP A 448 -7.24 3.82 -3.96
CA ASP A 448 -6.15 4.51 -4.65
C ASP A 448 -4.75 4.05 -4.21
N TYR A 449 -4.56 3.66 -2.94
CA TYR A 449 -3.30 3.09 -2.48
C TYR A 449 -3.05 1.70 -3.09
N GLY A 450 -4.09 0.87 -3.17
CA GLY A 450 -4.04 -0.44 -3.82
C GLY A 450 -3.76 -0.34 -5.32
N ILE A 451 -4.36 0.63 -6.01
CA ILE A 451 -3.99 1.00 -7.40
C ILE A 451 -2.53 1.41 -7.47
N GLY A 452 -2.00 2.13 -6.48
CA GLY A 452 -0.58 2.44 -6.39
C GLY A 452 0.31 1.21 -6.39
N VAL A 453 -0.04 0.17 -5.61
CA VAL A 453 0.67 -1.10 -5.60
C VAL A 453 0.56 -1.81 -6.96
N ALA A 454 -0.64 -1.86 -7.54
CA ALA A 454 -0.87 -2.46 -8.86
C ALA A 454 -0.02 -1.78 -9.95
N ARG A 455 0.05 -0.44 -9.94
CA ARG A 455 0.87 0.35 -10.87
C ARG A 455 2.36 0.06 -10.70
N ARG A 456 2.87 -0.01 -9.47
CA ARG A 456 4.26 -0.42 -9.17
C ARG A 456 4.57 -1.84 -9.62
N ALA A 457 3.55 -2.70 -9.66
CA ALA A 457 3.64 -4.04 -10.20
C ALA A 457 3.49 -4.10 -11.73
N GLY A 458 3.34 -2.96 -12.43
CA GLY A 458 3.17 -2.94 -13.88
C GLY A 458 1.83 -3.51 -14.35
N LEU A 459 0.83 -3.53 -13.48
CA LEU A 459 -0.50 -4.08 -13.77
C LEU A 459 -1.36 -3.04 -14.50
N GLY A 460 -1.99 -3.49 -15.57
CA GLY A 460 -3.03 -2.76 -16.28
C GLY A 460 -4.43 -3.17 -15.84
N PRO A 461 -5.48 -2.57 -16.42
CA PRO A 461 -6.86 -2.87 -16.06
C PRO A 461 -7.22 -4.35 -16.26
N GLY A 462 -6.71 -4.98 -17.32
CA GLY A 462 -6.97 -6.38 -17.65
C GLY A 462 -6.32 -7.39 -16.68
N ASP A 463 -5.40 -6.95 -15.82
CA ASP A 463 -4.78 -7.81 -14.80
C ASP A 463 -5.59 -7.85 -13.48
N LEU A 464 -6.57 -6.95 -13.31
CA LEU A 464 -7.35 -6.77 -12.08
C LEU A 464 -8.79 -7.24 -12.26
N PHE A 465 -9.26 -8.13 -11.38
CA PHE A 465 -10.61 -8.70 -11.47
C PHE A 465 -11.71 -7.64 -11.38
N ASN A 466 -11.54 -6.66 -10.49
CA ASN A 466 -12.57 -5.70 -10.16
C ASN A 466 -12.64 -4.48 -11.11
N THR A 467 -11.91 -4.51 -12.22
CA THR A 467 -12.13 -3.60 -13.36
C THR A 467 -13.25 -4.08 -14.27
N ALA A 468 -13.57 -5.39 -14.21
CA ALA A 468 -14.59 -5.98 -15.05
C ALA A 468 -16.00 -5.42 -14.73
N PRO A 469 -16.86 -5.20 -15.74
CA PRO A 469 -18.23 -4.77 -15.53
C PRO A 469 -19.03 -5.73 -14.65
N LEU A 470 -20.00 -5.20 -13.90
CA LEU A 470 -20.87 -5.96 -12.99
C LEU A 470 -21.37 -7.30 -13.56
N GLY A 471 -21.89 -7.30 -14.80
CA GLY A 471 -22.41 -8.53 -15.43
C GLY A 471 -21.34 -9.61 -15.62
N ALA A 472 -20.12 -9.22 -16.00
CA ALA A 472 -19.00 -10.15 -16.16
C ALA A 472 -18.53 -10.70 -14.81
N VAL A 473 -18.45 -9.84 -13.79
CA VAL A 473 -18.11 -10.21 -12.41
C VAL A 473 -19.12 -11.21 -11.85
N ALA A 474 -20.42 -10.89 -11.94
CA ALA A 474 -21.48 -11.77 -11.45
C ALA A 474 -21.42 -13.16 -12.11
N LYS A 475 -21.25 -13.22 -13.43
CA LYS A 475 -21.12 -14.46 -14.18
C LYS A 475 -19.87 -15.25 -13.78
N ALA A 476 -18.74 -14.57 -13.54
CA ALA A 476 -17.50 -15.21 -13.15
C ALA A 476 -17.59 -15.83 -11.74
N LEU A 477 -18.20 -15.12 -10.78
CA LEU A 477 -18.43 -15.63 -9.43
C LEU A 477 -19.42 -16.81 -9.43
N GLU A 478 -20.52 -16.72 -10.17
CA GLU A 478 -21.49 -17.81 -10.31
C GLU A 478 -20.86 -19.05 -10.96
N ALA A 479 -20.06 -18.88 -12.01
CA ALA A 479 -19.35 -19.98 -12.66
C ALA A 479 -18.33 -20.64 -11.72
N ARG A 480 -17.73 -19.88 -10.79
CA ARG A 480 -16.82 -20.42 -9.78
C ARG A 480 -17.55 -21.28 -8.76
N ARG A 481 -18.69 -20.81 -8.24
CA ARG A 481 -19.52 -21.54 -7.26
C ARG A 481 -20.03 -22.88 -7.75
N ARG A 482 -20.12 -23.07 -9.07
CA ARG A 482 -20.61 -24.31 -9.71
C ARG A 482 -19.50 -25.33 -10.02
N ARG A 483 -18.24 -25.01 -9.75
CA ARG A 483 -17.11 -25.93 -9.93
C ARG A 483 -17.00 -26.85 -8.73
#